data_AF-A0A291RR96-F1
#
_entry.id   AF-A0A291RR96-F1
#
_cell.length_a   1.000
_cell.length_b   1.000
_cell.length_c   1.000
_cell.angle_alpha   90.00
_cell.angle_beta   90.00
_cell.angle_gamma   90.00
#
_symmetry.space_group_name_H-M   'P 1'
#
loop_
_entity.id
_entity.type
_entity.pdbx_description
1 polymer ?
#
loop_
_entity_poly.entity_id
_entity_poly.type
_entity_poly.pdbx_seq_one_letter_code
_entity_poly.pdbx_strand_id
1 'polypeptide(L)'
;MAFTESEAKVLGALSNLDPTEALAVRQLCRATRLPETSIHRALLRLSRTGLAMGTLQGPARWRCTNRGRLAITRPVYREYAGTRP
;
A
#
# COMPACT_ATOMS: atom_id res chain seq x y z
N MET A 1 0.72 -15.54 4.43
CA MET A 1 0.86 -15.34 2.97
C MET A 1 2.09 -14.48 2.71
N ALA A 2 2.81 -14.78 1.64
CA ALA A 2 3.85 -13.89 1.13
C ALA A 2 3.22 -12.83 0.20
N PHE A 3 3.65 -11.58 0.33
CA PHE A 3 3.30 -10.53 -0.62
C PHE A 3 4.04 -10.73 -1.93
N THR A 4 3.35 -10.45 -3.04
CA THR A 4 4.04 -10.18 -4.30
C THR A 4 4.82 -8.88 -4.20
N GLU A 5 5.78 -8.67 -5.11
CA GLU A 5 6.54 -7.42 -5.18
C GLU A 5 5.62 -6.20 -5.34
N SER A 6 4.57 -6.31 -6.16
CA SER A 6 3.59 -5.23 -6.37
C SER A 6 2.83 -4.90 -5.09
N GLU A 7 2.40 -5.93 -4.35
CA GLU A 7 1.72 -5.75 -3.05
C GLU A 7 2.64 -5.12 -2.01
N ALA A 8 3.88 -5.57 -1.93
CA ALA A 8 4.87 -5.03 -0.99
C ALA A 8 5.19 -3.57 -1.31
N LYS A 9 5.42 -3.21 -2.58
CA LYS A 9 5.65 -1.83 -3.03
C LYS A 9 4.47 -0.91 -2.70
N VAL A 10 3.24 -1.36 -2.97
CA VAL A 10 2.04 -0.57 -2.69
C VAL A 10 1.84 -0.39 -1.19
N LEU A 11 1.93 -1.47 -0.42
CA LEU A 11 1.73 -1.42 1.03
C LEU A 11 2.84 -0.60 1.72
N GLY A 12 4.08 -0.73 1.23
CA GLY A 12 5.23 0.06 1.65
C GLY A 12 5.02 1.56 1.41
N ALA A 13 4.64 1.94 0.19
CA ALA A 13 4.32 3.33 -0.14
C ALA A 13 3.21 3.91 0.76
N LEU A 14 2.16 3.15 1.04
CA LEU A 14 1.08 3.57 1.94
C LEU A 14 1.51 3.62 3.41
N SER A 15 2.46 2.78 3.82
CA SER A 15 2.95 2.70 5.21
C SER A 15 3.91 3.82 5.59
N ASN A 16 4.52 4.51 4.61
CA ASN A 16 5.43 5.62 4.87
C ASN A 16 4.69 6.93 5.19
N LEU A 17 3.40 6.99 4.87
CA LEU A 17 2.55 8.15 5.06
C LEU A 17 2.09 8.26 6.51
N ASP A 18 1.62 9.44 6.89
CA ASP A 18 0.87 9.60 8.14
C ASP A 18 -0.39 8.70 8.15
N PRO A 19 -0.84 8.13 9.30
CA PRO A 19 -2.06 7.32 9.36
C PRO A 19 -3.33 8.00 8.84
N THR A 20 -3.37 9.33 8.83
CA THR A 20 -4.48 10.13 8.31
C THR A 20 -4.39 10.36 6.80
N GLU A 21 -3.22 10.18 6.20
CA GLU A 21 -2.99 10.42 4.79
C GLU A 21 -3.46 9.25 3.92
N ALA A 22 -3.97 9.58 2.73
CA ALA A 22 -4.45 8.62 1.76
C ALA A 22 -4.06 9.03 0.32
N LEU A 23 -3.62 8.04 -0.47
CA LEU A 23 -3.19 8.23 -1.86
C LEU A 23 -4.24 7.74 -2.86
N ALA A 24 -4.43 8.50 -3.92
CA ALA A 24 -5.12 8.01 -5.11
C ALA A 24 -4.21 7.06 -5.91
N VAL A 25 -4.82 6.22 -6.74
CA VAL A 25 -4.11 5.27 -7.62
C VAL A 25 -3.04 5.95 -8.47
N ARG A 26 -3.32 7.13 -9.04
CA ARG A 26 -2.34 7.90 -9.82
C ARG A 26 -1.09 8.29 -9.01
N GLN A 27 -1.25 8.60 -7.72
CA GLN A 27 -0.12 8.92 -6.85
C GLN A 27 0.68 7.66 -6.52
N LEU A 28 0.00 6.52 -6.32
CA LEU A 28 0.64 5.22 -6.12
C LEU A 28 1.43 4.77 -7.35
N CYS A 29 0.92 4.97 -8.56
CA CYS A 29 1.67 4.70 -9.79
C CYS A 29 2.98 5.49 -9.82
N ARG A 30 2.95 6.78 -9.44
CA ARG A 30 4.16 7.62 -9.37
C ARG A 30 5.14 7.16 -8.28
N ALA A 31 4.64 6.85 -7.09
CA ALA A 31 5.46 6.45 -5.94
C ALA A 31 6.14 5.09 -6.14
N THR A 32 5.43 4.13 -6.74
CA THR A 32 5.90 2.74 -6.88
C THR A 32 6.50 2.43 -8.26
N ARG A 33 6.31 3.33 -9.24
CA ARG A 33 6.61 3.13 -10.66
C ARG A 33 5.93 1.89 -11.27
N LEU A 34 4.79 1.48 -10.70
CA LEU A 34 4.00 0.36 -11.21
C LEU A 34 2.89 0.85 -12.16
N PRO A 35 2.49 0.01 -13.13
CA PRO A 35 1.31 0.30 -13.95
C PRO A 35 0.04 0.25 -13.10
N GLU A 36 -0.95 1.04 -13.50
CA GLU A 36 -2.22 1.19 -12.79
C GLU A 36 -2.94 -0.16 -12.57
N THR A 37 -2.88 -1.08 -13.52
CA THR A 37 -3.48 -2.42 -13.42
C THR A 37 -2.87 -3.24 -12.28
N SER A 38 -1.55 -3.18 -12.09
CA SER A 38 -0.85 -3.82 -10.97
C SER A 38 -1.24 -3.20 -9.64
N ILE A 39 -1.38 -1.87 -9.60
CA ILE A 39 -1.84 -1.15 -8.41
C ILE A 39 -3.25 -1.60 -8.01
N HIS A 40 -4.21 -1.61 -8.95
CA HIS A 40 -5.59 -2.04 -8.66
C HIS A 40 -5.65 -3.48 -8.15
N ARG A 41 -4.90 -4.41 -8.75
CA ARG A 41 -4.84 -5.81 -8.31
C ARG A 41 -4.25 -5.93 -6.90
N ALA A 42 -3.15 -5.22 -6.62
CA ALA A 42 -2.53 -5.19 -5.30
C ALA A 42 -3.50 -4.60 -4.25
N LEU A 43 -4.10 -3.46 -4.52
CA LEU A 43 -5.04 -2.80 -3.61
C LEU A 43 -6.28 -3.67 -3.33
N LEU A 44 -6.83 -4.34 -4.34
CA LEU A 44 -7.94 -5.27 -4.16
C LEU A 44 -7.57 -6.39 -3.19
N ARG A 45 -6.39 -6.99 -3.34
CA ARG A 45 -5.92 -8.08 -2.46
C ARG A 45 -5.58 -7.60 -1.06
N LEU A 46 -4.92 -6.45 -0.93
CA LEU A 46 -4.61 -5.81 0.34
C LEU A 46 -5.89 -5.38 1.08
N SER A 47 -6.92 -4.93 0.37
CA SER A 47 -8.23 -4.60 0.93
C SER A 47 -8.94 -5.83 1.47
N ARG A 48 -9.01 -6.91 0.67
CA ARG A 48 -9.62 -8.18 1.07
C ARG A 48 -8.96 -8.81 2.30
N THR A 49 -7.68 -8.53 2.53
CA THR A 49 -6.91 -9.02 3.69
C THR A 49 -6.89 -8.03 4.86
N GLY A 50 -7.55 -6.87 4.73
CA GLY A 50 -7.62 -5.85 5.77
C GLY A 50 -6.29 -5.13 6.02
N LEU A 51 -5.38 -5.11 5.04
CA LEU A 51 -4.07 -4.47 5.14
C LEU A 51 -4.09 -3.03 4.61
N ALA A 52 -4.93 -2.74 3.62
CA ALA A 52 -5.18 -1.40 3.11
C ALA A 52 -6.68 -1.11 3.11
N MET A 53 -7.05 0.17 3.19
CA MET A 53 -8.45 0.61 3.17
C MET A 53 -8.62 1.72 2.14
N GLY A 54 -9.64 1.59 1.29
CA GLY A 54 -10.03 2.59 0.30
C GLY A 54 -11.28 3.37 0.75
N THR A 55 -11.41 4.63 0.31
CA THR A 55 -12.66 5.39 0.45
C THR A 55 -13.70 4.92 -0.57
N LEU A 56 -14.98 4.92 -0.17
CA LEU A 56 -16.10 4.55 -1.05
C LEU A 56 -16.59 5.70 -1.94
N GLN A 57 -16.27 6.94 -1.58
CA GLN A 57 -16.58 8.12 -2.38
C GLN A 57 -15.37 8.47 -3.25
N GLY A 58 -15.64 8.80 -4.52
CA GLY A 58 -14.66 8.82 -5.60
C GLY A 58 -13.55 9.87 -5.44
N PRO A 59 -12.61 9.93 -6.40
CA PRO A 59 -11.77 8.79 -6.75
C PRO A 59 -11.21 8.12 -5.48
N ALA A 60 -11.23 6.78 -5.44
CA ALA A 60 -10.85 6.02 -4.25
C ALA A 60 -9.45 6.40 -3.74
N ARG A 61 -9.38 6.85 -2.49
CA ARG A 61 -8.12 7.15 -1.79
C ARG A 61 -7.82 6.02 -0.84
N TRP A 62 -6.56 5.59 -0.84
CA TRP A 62 -6.10 4.39 -0.17
C TRP A 62 -5.14 4.77 0.96
N ARG A 63 -5.32 4.13 2.11
CA ARG A 63 -4.42 4.27 3.26
C ARG A 63 -4.03 2.91 3.80
N CYS A 64 -2.87 2.87 4.46
CA CYS A 64 -2.41 1.69 5.18
C CYS A 64 -3.17 1.56 6.50
N THR A 65 -3.60 0.35 6.85
CA THR A 65 -4.14 0.05 8.18
C THR A 65 -3.02 -0.23 9.17
N ASN A 66 -3.31 -0.23 10.48
CA ASN A 66 -2.34 -0.65 11.50
C ASN A 66 -1.82 -2.08 11.25
N ARG A 67 -2.70 -2.98 10.81
CA ARG A 67 -2.32 -4.35 10.44
C ARG A 67 -1.40 -4.37 9.23
N GLY A 68 -1.66 -3.53 8.22
CA GLY A 68 -0.82 -3.34 7.05
C GLY A 68 0.59 -2.87 7.41
N ARG A 69 0.70 -1.88 8.32
CA ARG A 69 1.99 -1.38 8.82
C ARG A 69 2.79 -2.47 9.51
N LEU A 70 2.17 -3.22 10.41
CA LEU A 70 2.84 -4.36 11.07
C LEU A 70 3.25 -5.47 10.09
N ALA A 71 2.48 -5.66 9.01
CA ALA A 71 2.77 -6.71 8.05
C ALA A 71 3.98 -6.36 7.16
N ILE A 72 4.17 -5.07 6.82
CA ILE A 72 5.29 -4.62 5.99
C ILE A 72 6.60 -4.42 6.77
N THR A 73 6.56 -4.33 8.10
CA THR A 73 7.77 -4.28 8.95
C THR A 73 8.48 -5.62 9.09
N ARG A 74 7.94 -6.71 8.52
CA ARG A 74 8.61 -8.02 8.54
C ARG A 74 9.95 -7.93 7.80
N PRO A 75 11.03 -8.60 8.26
CA PRO A 75 12.38 -8.44 7.70
C PRO A 75 12.46 -8.64 6.17
N VAL A 76 11.68 -9.57 5.64
CA VAL A 76 11.61 -9.87 4.19
C VAL A 76 11.05 -8.71 3.35
N TYR A 77 10.37 -7.74 3.95
CA TYR A 77 9.79 -6.59 3.25
C TYR A 77 10.41 -5.25 3.66
N ARG A 78 11.52 -5.27 4.41
CA ARG A 78 12.17 -4.05 4.93
C ARG A 78 12.55 -3.04 3.84
N GLU A 79 12.85 -3.52 2.64
CA GLU A 79 13.22 -2.68 1.50
C GLU A 79 12.04 -1.89 0.92
N TYR A 80 10.81 -2.31 1.24
CA TYR A 80 9.57 -1.66 0.80
C TYR A 80 8.96 -0.78 1.89
N ALA A 81 9.14 -1.13 3.17
CA ALA A 81 8.82 -0.27 4.30
C ALA A 81 9.90 0.81 4.38
N GLY A 82 9.66 1.97 3.78
CA GLY A 82 10.64 3.06 3.78
C GLY A 82 11.06 3.35 5.21
N THR A 83 12.37 3.26 5.47
CA THR A 83 12.96 3.70 6.73
C THR A 83 12.66 5.19 6.87
N ARG A 84 11.68 5.54 7.70
CA ARG A 84 11.52 6.92 8.16
C ARG A 84 12.87 7.26 8.83
N PRO A 85 13.60 8.29 8.38
CA PRO A 85 14.82 8.72 9.06
C PRO A 85 14.49 9.16 10.50
#